data_AF-A0A1F3MK43-F1
#
_entry.id   AF-A0A1F3MK43-F1
#
_cell.length_a   1.000
_cell.length_b   1.000
_cell.length_c   1.000
_cell.angle_alpha   90.00
_cell.angle_beta   90.00
_cell.angle_gamma   90.00
#
_symmetry.space_group_name_H-M   'P 1'
#
loop_
_entity.id
_entity.type
_entity.pdbx_description
1 polymer ?
#
loop_
_entity_poly.entity_id
_entity_poly.type
_entity_poly.pdbx_seq_one_letter_code
_entity_poly.pdbx_strand_id
1 'polypeptide(L)'
;MIRILIVTLLTFSSALQAQTDTLNRLDSSGRKSGYWIYSGSTGQKQYEGFFLNGHPVGKFTRYHPDGKVSAHLDYDSTGTRVMARFFDSEDILRASGLYLNQRKEGLWEFFTTIRTPVYRIFYQNGLINGDAWRYDIDGRPVEKTVWKNNVLEGIQITFYPEGPVQAKMSYRNGIADGLFEVLFRDGKTEISGQYSEGTKSGRWTYYKPNGTVDYILNFRKGKLLNPEVLSRIQRESFDRYEKNRGLLRDPADFLNNPEELIKR
;
A
#
# COMPACT_ATOMS: atom_id res chain seq x y z
N MET A 1 -66.60 37.46 44.43
CA MET A 1 -65.32 37.45 45.16
C MET A 1 -64.43 36.38 44.54
N ILE A 2 -63.56 36.79 43.62
CA ILE A 2 -62.67 35.90 42.87
C ILE A 2 -61.38 35.76 43.68
N ARG A 3 -61.05 34.55 44.12
CA ARG A 3 -59.76 34.22 44.75
C ARG A 3 -58.78 33.79 43.66
N ILE A 4 -57.83 34.66 43.34
CA ILE A 4 -56.70 34.36 42.47
C ILE A 4 -55.67 33.61 43.33
N LEU A 5 -55.52 32.31 43.07
CA LEU A 5 -54.46 31.49 43.66
C LEU A 5 -53.19 31.72 42.84
N ILE A 6 -52.28 32.54 43.36
CA ILE A 6 -50.94 32.72 42.78
C ILE A 6 -50.12 31.49 43.17
N VAL A 7 -49.98 30.54 42.24
CA VAL A 7 -49.01 29.45 42.35
C VAL A 7 -47.65 30.03 41.95
N THR A 8 -46.85 30.39 42.94
CA THR A 8 -45.43 30.70 42.75
C THR A 8 -44.70 29.41 42.39
N LEU A 9 -44.35 29.28 41.12
CA LEU A 9 -43.48 28.23 40.60
C LEU A 9 -42.06 28.51 41.13
N LEU A 10 -41.72 27.94 42.29
CA LEU A 10 -40.34 27.88 42.80
C LEU A 10 -39.54 26.96 41.86
N THR A 11 -38.89 27.56 40.86
CA THR A 11 -37.88 26.89 40.05
C THR A 11 -36.70 26.55 40.95
N PHE A 12 -36.66 25.31 41.44
CA PHE A 12 -35.44 24.75 42.02
C PHE A 12 -34.44 24.51 40.88
N SER A 13 -33.70 25.57 40.55
CA SER A 13 -32.51 25.51 39.70
C SER A 13 -31.36 24.90 40.49
N SER A 14 -31.34 23.57 40.60
CA SER A 14 -30.22 22.83 41.21
C SER A 14 -29.83 21.62 40.37
N ALA A 15 -29.68 21.83 39.06
CA ALA A 15 -29.13 20.85 38.12
C ALA A 15 -28.00 21.45 37.26
N LEU A 16 -27.34 22.49 37.74
CA LEU A 16 -26.24 23.18 37.06
C LEU A 16 -24.96 23.19 37.92
N GLN A 17 -24.76 22.12 38.69
CA GLN A 17 -23.57 21.98 39.55
C GLN A 17 -23.02 20.56 39.60
N ALA A 18 -23.11 19.82 38.49
CA ALA A 18 -22.46 18.52 38.34
C ALA A 18 -21.79 18.33 36.95
N GLN A 19 -21.50 19.41 36.23
CA GLN A 19 -20.87 19.35 34.90
C GLN A 19 -19.53 20.08 34.85
N THR A 20 -18.72 19.96 35.90
CA THR A 20 -17.39 20.57 35.96
C THR A 20 -16.29 19.68 36.56
N ASP A 21 -16.56 18.40 36.83
CA ASP A 21 -15.57 17.50 37.45
C ASP A 21 -15.52 16.11 36.79
N THR A 22 -15.29 16.08 35.47
CA THR A 22 -15.28 14.84 34.68
C THR A 22 -14.02 14.61 33.86
N LEU A 23 -13.08 15.56 33.86
CA LEU A 23 -11.84 15.49 33.10
C LEU A 23 -10.72 14.84 33.92
N ASN A 24 -9.96 13.95 33.29
CA ASN A 24 -8.75 13.34 33.86
C ASN A 24 -8.97 12.62 35.21
N ARG A 25 -10.11 11.95 35.38
CA ARG A 25 -10.44 11.27 36.64
C ARG A 25 -9.74 9.92 36.78
N LEU A 26 -9.42 9.57 38.02
CA LEU A 26 -8.96 8.24 38.41
C LEU A 26 -10.10 7.47 39.10
N ASP A 27 -10.14 6.15 38.94
CA ASP A 27 -11.00 5.26 39.71
C ASP A 27 -10.44 5.04 41.13
N SER A 28 -11.19 4.29 41.96
CA SER A 28 -10.80 3.95 43.34
C SER A 28 -9.48 3.18 43.45
N SER A 29 -8.99 2.63 42.33
CA SER A 29 -7.72 1.91 42.24
C SER A 29 -6.61 2.77 41.61
N GLY A 30 -6.85 4.07 41.42
CA GLY A 30 -5.87 5.01 40.84
C GLY A 30 -5.67 4.86 39.33
N ARG A 31 -6.60 4.20 38.62
CA ARG A 31 -6.51 4.01 37.15
C ARG A 31 -7.36 5.03 36.42
N LYS A 32 -6.98 5.40 35.19
CA LYS A 32 -7.72 6.36 34.37
C LYS A 32 -9.17 5.91 34.13
N SER A 33 -10.12 6.82 34.36
CA SER A 33 -11.55 6.61 34.13
C SER A 33 -12.21 7.89 33.63
N GLY A 34 -13.17 7.75 32.71
CA GLY A 34 -13.88 8.87 32.10
C GLY A 34 -13.09 9.56 30.99
N TYR A 35 -13.40 10.82 30.73
CA TYR A 35 -12.78 11.57 29.64
C TYR A 35 -11.42 12.14 30.05
N TRP A 36 -10.43 11.98 29.19
CA TRP A 36 -9.07 12.44 29.43
C TRP A 36 -8.57 13.33 28.32
N ILE A 37 -7.83 14.37 28.69
CA ILE A 37 -7.00 15.20 27.82
C ILE A 37 -5.61 15.23 28.42
N TYR A 38 -4.62 14.84 27.62
CA TYR A 38 -3.22 14.96 27.98
C TYR A 38 -2.54 16.00 27.10
N SER A 39 -1.92 16.98 27.74
CA SER A 39 -1.06 17.98 27.11
C SER A 39 0.38 17.75 27.53
N GLY A 40 1.32 17.93 26.61
CA GLY A 40 2.75 17.83 26.88
C GLY A 40 3.27 18.97 27.77
N SER A 41 4.56 18.94 28.09
CA SER A 41 5.23 19.96 28.93
C SER A 41 5.13 21.39 28.38
N THR A 42 4.97 21.54 27.06
CA THR A 42 4.78 22.82 26.36
C THR A 42 3.32 23.28 26.33
N GLY A 43 2.40 22.57 26.99
CA GLY A 43 0.96 22.86 27.01
C GLY A 43 0.20 22.35 25.78
N GLN A 44 0.92 21.83 24.80
CA GLN A 44 0.35 21.36 23.54
C GLN A 44 -0.38 20.02 23.71
N LYS A 45 -1.63 19.94 23.27
CA LYS A 45 -2.48 18.74 23.37
C LYS A 45 -1.87 17.59 22.58
N GLN A 46 -1.71 16.43 23.22
CA GLN A 46 -1.11 15.22 22.64
C GLN A 46 -2.19 14.18 22.32
N TYR A 47 -3.16 14.00 23.22
CA TYR A 47 -4.31 13.15 22.96
C TYR A 47 -5.52 13.52 23.81
N GLU A 48 -6.67 13.05 23.37
CA GLU A 48 -7.89 12.97 24.17
C GLU A 48 -8.67 11.69 23.91
N GLY A 49 -9.51 11.29 24.86
CA GLY A 49 -10.42 10.17 24.69
C GLY A 49 -10.91 9.61 26.01
N PHE A 50 -11.70 8.54 25.94
CA PHE A 50 -12.28 7.91 27.12
C PHE A 50 -11.43 6.75 27.61
N PHE A 51 -11.36 6.62 28.93
CA PHE A 51 -10.79 5.46 29.62
C PHE A 51 -11.83 4.78 30.49
N LEU A 52 -11.74 3.45 30.58
CA LEU A 52 -12.48 2.63 31.53
C LEU A 52 -11.50 1.67 32.20
N ASN A 53 -11.40 1.73 33.53
CA ASN A 53 -10.50 0.90 34.33
C ASN A 53 -9.03 0.95 33.87
N GLY A 54 -8.57 2.10 33.38
CA GLY A 54 -7.21 2.32 32.87
C GLY A 54 -7.02 2.02 31.38
N HIS A 55 -8.01 1.45 30.69
CA HIS A 55 -7.90 1.10 29.27
C HIS A 55 -8.66 2.10 28.38
N PRO A 56 -8.11 2.49 27.21
CA PRO A 56 -8.84 3.32 26.25
C PRO A 56 -10.10 2.60 25.74
N VAL A 57 -11.21 3.33 25.64
CA VAL A 57 -12.49 2.84 25.11
C VAL A 57 -13.13 3.90 24.19
N GLY A 58 -13.88 3.45 23.18
CA GLY A 58 -14.53 4.33 22.22
C GLY A 58 -13.53 5.20 21.45
N LYS A 59 -13.94 6.43 21.11
CA LYS A 59 -13.14 7.33 20.29
C LYS A 59 -11.98 7.94 21.07
N PHE A 60 -10.81 7.85 20.48
CA PHE A 60 -9.57 8.44 20.95
C PHE A 60 -8.92 9.23 19.82
N THR A 61 -8.49 10.45 20.11
CA THR A 61 -7.86 11.35 19.14
C THR A 61 -6.45 11.66 19.59
N ARG A 62 -5.49 11.58 18.68
CA ARG A 62 -4.10 12.00 18.89
C ARG A 62 -3.79 13.19 18.00
N TYR A 63 -2.84 13.99 18.42
CA TYR A 63 -2.46 15.22 17.73
C TYR A 63 -0.99 15.21 17.32
N HIS A 64 -0.68 15.87 16.21
CA HIS A 64 0.66 16.24 15.78
C HIS A 64 1.18 17.43 16.60
N PRO A 65 2.49 17.74 16.58
CA PRO A 65 3.07 18.90 17.28
C PRO A 65 2.51 20.29 16.88
N ASP A 66 1.86 20.39 15.72
CA ASP A 66 1.17 21.61 15.24
C ASP A 66 -0.28 21.72 15.75
N GLY A 67 -0.77 20.71 16.48
CA GLY A 67 -2.13 20.64 17.02
C GLY A 67 -3.17 20.04 16.06
N LYS A 68 -2.77 19.66 14.84
CA LYS A 68 -3.65 18.92 13.91
C LYS A 68 -3.81 17.47 14.34
N VAL A 69 -4.85 16.80 13.84
CA VAL A 69 -5.10 15.40 14.22
C VAL A 69 -4.07 14.48 13.55
N SER A 70 -3.41 13.65 14.34
CA SER A 70 -2.48 12.62 13.86
C SER A 70 -3.12 11.24 13.77
N ALA A 71 -4.09 10.95 14.63
CA ALA A 71 -4.82 9.70 14.57
C ALA A 71 -6.22 9.80 15.17
N HIS A 72 -7.15 9.07 14.56
CA HIS A 72 -8.40 8.67 15.18
C HIS A 72 -8.35 7.15 15.44
N LEU A 73 -8.58 6.75 16.69
CA LEU A 73 -8.62 5.37 17.12
C LEU A 73 -10.00 5.10 17.72
N ASP A 74 -10.70 4.08 17.22
CA ASP A 74 -12.00 3.66 17.74
C ASP A 74 -11.84 2.30 18.43
N TYR A 75 -11.79 2.34 19.76
CA TYR A 75 -11.62 1.19 20.62
C TYR A 75 -12.98 0.54 20.92
N ASP A 76 -13.04 -0.78 20.88
CA ASP A 76 -14.19 -1.49 21.45
C ASP A 76 -14.27 -1.33 22.98
N SER A 77 -15.31 -1.89 23.60
CA SER A 77 -15.52 -1.81 25.05
C SER A 77 -14.44 -2.53 25.87
N THR A 78 -13.64 -3.40 25.24
CA THR A 78 -12.56 -4.16 25.88
C THR A 78 -11.19 -3.52 25.69
N GLY A 79 -11.08 -2.56 24.77
CA GLY A 79 -9.81 -1.96 24.34
C GLY A 79 -8.94 -2.89 23.47
N THR A 80 -9.44 -4.07 23.08
CA THR A 80 -8.65 -5.07 22.33
C THR A 80 -8.72 -4.87 20.83
N ARG A 81 -9.88 -4.45 20.30
CA ARG A 81 -10.08 -4.13 18.89
C ARG A 81 -10.05 -2.63 18.70
N VAL A 82 -9.23 -2.17 17.76
CA VAL A 82 -9.05 -0.74 17.49
C VAL A 82 -9.08 -0.49 15.99
N MET A 83 -10.11 0.20 15.50
CA MET A 83 -10.07 0.73 14.14
C MET A 83 -9.24 2.02 14.15
N ALA A 84 -8.10 2.01 13.47
CA ALA A 84 -7.16 3.11 13.47
C ALA A 84 -7.16 3.82 12.12
N ARG A 85 -7.15 5.16 12.14
CA ARG A 85 -6.93 6.03 10.99
C ARG A 85 -5.84 7.03 11.34
N PHE A 86 -4.81 7.12 10.52
CA PHE A 86 -3.65 7.98 10.71
C PHE A 86 -3.61 9.06 9.65
N PHE A 87 -3.31 10.28 10.05
CA PHE A 87 -3.29 11.47 9.20
C PHE A 87 -1.92 12.13 9.31
N ASP A 88 -1.48 12.81 8.26
CA ASP A 88 -0.30 13.68 8.34
C ASP A 88 -0.66 15.12 8.77
N SER A 89 0.30 16.04 8.76
CA SER A 89 0.11 17.46 9.08
C SER A 89 -0.65 18.24 8.01
N GLU A 90 -1.00 17.64 6.88
CA GLU A 90 -1.84 18.22 5.83
C GLU A 90 -3.28 17.66 5.89
N ASP A 91 -3.61 16.95 6.98
CA ASP A 91 -4.90 16.30 7.22
C ASP A 91 -5.22 15.20 6.19
N ILE A 92 -4.21 14.69 5.49
CA ILE A 92 -4.32 13.59 4.53
C ILE A 92 -4.27 12.27 5.29
N LEU A 93 -5.30 11.42 5.10
CA LEU A 93 -5.28 10.03 5.59
C LEU A 93 -4.07 9.32 4.97
N ARG A 94 -3.20 8.74 5.79
CA ARG A 94 -1.99 8.02 5.38
C ARG A 94 -2.10 6.52 5.57
N ALA A 95 -2.83 6.08 6.59
CA ALA A 95 -3.07 4.67 6.82
C ALA A 95 -4.38 4.43 7.56
N SER A 96 -5.04 3.31 7.26
CA SER A 96 -6.21 2.84 7.99
C SER A 96 -6.19 1.33 8.13
N GLY A 97 -6.65 0.81 9.27
CA GLY A 97 -6.74 -0.62 9.49
C GLY A 97 -7.11 -0.99 10.93
N LEU A 98 -7.29 -2.28 11.14
CA LEU A 98 -7.65 -2.83 12.45
C LEU A 98 -6.38 -3.25 13.21
N TYR A 99 -6.36 -2.93 14.50
CA TYR A 99 -5.54 -3.64 15.48
C TYR A 99 -6.42 -4.59 16.28
N LEU A 100 -5.92 -5.80 16.52
CA LEU A 100 -6.46 -6.77 17.47
C LEU A 100 -5.33 -7.12 18.45
N ASN A 101 -5.57 -6.94 19.75
CA ASN A 101 -4.56 -7.18 20.80
C ASN A 101 -3.22 -6.51 20.50
N GLN A 102 -3.28 -5.22 20.10
CA GLN A 102 -2.13 -4.38 19.74
C GLN A 102 -1.35 -4.83 18.50
N ARG A 103 -1.84 -5.82 17.75
CA ARG A 103 -1.23 -6.30 16.49
C ARG A 103 -2.12 -5.94 15.30
N LYS A 104 -1.51 -5.60 14.17
CA LYS A 104 -2.27 -5.35 12.93
C LYS A 104 -3.04 -6.62 12.53
N GLU A 105 -4.29 -6.45 12.15
CA GLU A 105 -5.19 -7.54 11.78
C GLU A 105 -6.04 -7.13 10.58
N GLY A 106 -6.29 -8.07 9.67
CA GLY A 106 -7.09 -7.86 8.46
C GLY A 106 -6.46 -6.87 7.48
N LEU A 107 -7.31 -6.25 6.67
CA LEU A 107 -6.91 -5.31 5.63
C LEU A 107 -6.39 -4.00 6.24
N TRP A 108 -5.20 -3.61 5.79
CA TRP A 108 -4.60 -2.31 6.01
C TRP A 108 -4.43 -1.59 4.67
N GLU A 109 -4.85 -0.34 4.64
CA GLU A 109 -4.77 0.52 3.46
C GLU A 109 -3.82 1.68 3.74
N PHE A 110 -2.97 2.03 2.77
CA PHE A 110 -1.99 3.11 2.84
C PHE A 110 -2.16 4.05 1.67
N PHE A 111 -2.03 5.35 1.92
CA PHE A 111 -2.49 6.40 1.02
C PHE A 111 -1.38 7.45 0.82
N THR A 112 -1.12 7.85 -0.44
CA THR A 112 -0.27 9.02 -0.76
C THR A 112 -1.10 10.27 -1.01
N THR A 113 -2.35 10.12 -1.46
CA THR A 113 -3.32 11.19 -1.68
C THR A 113 -4.65 10.84 -1.03
N ILE A 114 -5.54 11.84 -0.91
CA ILE A 114 -6.79 11.74 -0.15
C ILE A 114 -7.73 10.63 -0.66
N ARG A 115 -7.64 10.25 -1.94
CA ARG A 115 -8.71 9.48 -2.60
C ARG A 115 -8.39 8.01 -2.83
N THR A 116 -7.12 7.66 -3.00
CA THR A 116 -6.75 6.34 -3.52
C THR A 116 -5.65 5.72 -2.69
N PRO A 117 -5.85 4.50 -2.14
CA PRO A 117 -4.78 3.79 -1.47
C PRO A 117 -3.75 3.36 -2.52
N VAL A 118 -2.49 3.70 -2.28
CA VAL A 118 -1.36 3.19 -3.09
C VAL A 118 -0.99 1.78 -2.72
N TYR A 119 -1.39 1.33 -1.53
CA TYR A 119 -1.04 0.00 -1.05
C TYR A 119 -2.12 -0.58 -0.13
N ARG A 120 -2.47 -1.84 -0.37
CA ARG A 120 -3.40 -2.63 0.43
C ARG A 120 -2.71 -3.91 0.86
N ILE A 121 -2.71 -4.21 2.15
CA ILE A 121 -2.00 -5.36 2.72
C ILE A 121 -2.91 -6.08 3.70
N PHE A 122 -2.98 -7.40 3.62
CA PHE A 122 -3.63 -8.19 4.66
C PHE A 122 -2.64 -8.60 5.75
N TYR A 123 -3.03 -8.38 7.01
CA TYR A 123 -2.29 -8.80 8.19
C TYR A 123 -3.04 -9.89 8.96
N GLN A 124 -2.30 -10.83 9.55
CA GLN A 124 -2.79 -11.79 10.53
C GLN A 124 -1.82 -11.83 11.70
N ASN A 125 -2.29 -11.53 12.91
CA ASN A 125 -1.47 -11.48 14.12
C ASN A 125 -0.22 -10.58 14.00
N GLY A 126 -0.33 -9.48 13.26
CA GLY A 126 0.74 -8.52 13.02
C GLY A 126 1.74 -8.90 11.93
N LEU A 127 1.57 -10.05 11.28
CA LEU A 127 2.37 -10.48 10.13
C LEU A 127 1.58 -10.29 8.84
N ILE A 128 2.24 -9.90 7.77
CA ILE A 128 1.64 -9.85 6.43
C ILE A 128 1.30 -11.29 6.01
N ASN A 129 0.05 -11.54 5.67
CA ASN A 129 -0.44 -12.87 5.33
C ASN A 129 -1.65 -12.77 4.40
N GLY A 130 -1.56 -13.31 3.20
CA GLY A 130 -2.56 -13.17 2.14
C GLY A 130 -2.11 -12.19 1.05
N ASP A 131 -3.08 -11.60 0.36
CA ASP A 131 -2.82 -10.72 -0.77
C ASP A 131 -2.32 -9.33 -0.33
N ALA A 132 -1.37 -8.79 -1.09
CA ALA A 132 -1.03 -7.37 -1.06
C ALA A 132 -1.11 -6.79 -2.48
N TRP A 133 -1.63 -5.57 -2.58
CA TRP A 133 -1.90 -4.88 -3.84
C TRP A 133 -1.31 -3.49 -3.84
N ARG A 134 -0.61 -3.14 -4.91
CA ARG A 134 -0.08 -1.79 -5.15
C ARG A 134 -0.80 -1.14 -6.32
N TYR A 135 -1.03 0.16 -6.19
CA TYR A 135 -1.76 0.97 -7.16
C TYR A 135 -0.92 2.17 -7.60
N ASP A 136 -1.17 2.67 -8.80
CA ASP A 136 -0.64 3.95 -9.25
C ASP A 136 -1.43 5.15 -8.67
N ILE A 137 -1.06 6.36 -9.07
CA ILE A 137 -1.70 7.61 -8.59
C ILE A 137 -3.16 7.74 -9.02
N ASP A 138 -3.56 7.08 -10.12
CA ASP A 138 -4.92 7.07 -10.64
C ASP A 138 -5.77 5.94 -10.03
N GLY A 139 -5.16 5.08 -9.21
CA GLY A 139 -5.82 3.94 -8.56
C GLY A 139 -5.91 2.68 -9.40
N ARG A 140 -5.11 2.58 -10.45
CA ARG A 140 -5.01 1.36 -11.26
C ARG A 140 -4.04 0.40 -10.58
N PRO A 141 -4.36 -0.90 -10.49
CA PRO A 141 -3.45 -1.88 -9.91
C PRO A 141 -2.20 -2.00 -10.79
N VAL A 142 -1.03 -1.93 -10.18
CA VAL A 142 0.26 -2.14 -10.86
C VAL A 142 0.91 -3.45 -10.45
N GLU A 143 0.52 -3.99 -9.29
CA GLU A 143 1.09 -5.22 -8.76
C GLU A 143 0.16 -5.89 -7.74
N LYS A 144 0.15 -7.22 -7.79
CA LYS A 144 -0.41 -8.10 -6.76
C LYS A 144 0.69 -9.06 -6.30
N THR A 145 0.84 -9.23 -4.99
CA THR A 145 1.72 -10.22 -4.37
C THR A 145 0.95 -11.06 -3.37
N VAL A 146 1.43 -12.27 -3.10
CA VAL A 146 0.86 -13.18 -2.11
C VAL A 146 1.93 -13.45 -1.06
N TRP A 147 1.53 -13.38 0.20
CA TRP A 147 2.42 -13.46 1.36
C TRP A 147 1.94 -14.50 2.35
N LYS A 148 2.89 -15.12 3.04
CA LYS A 148 2.66 -16.01 4.16
C LYS A 148 3.64 -15.66 5.27
N ASN A 149 3.14 -15.18 6.41
CA ASN A 149 3.96 -14.80 7.56
C ASN A 149 5.17 -13.90 7.21
N ASN A 150 4.94 -12.76 6.52
CA ASN A 150 5.96 -11.83 6.01
C ASN A 150 6.89 -12.36 4.91
N VAL A 151 6.62 -13.53 4.33
CA VAL A 151 7.43 -14.12 3.26
C VAL A 151 6.58 -14.22 1.98
N LEU A 152 7.13 -13.82 0.83
CA LEU A 152 6.45 -13.99 -0.45
C LEU A 152 6.24 -15.48 -0.76
N GLU A 153 5.00 -15.84 -1.10
CA GLU A 153 4.58 -17.23 -1.32
C GLU A 153 3.45 -17.26 -2.36
N GLY A 154 3.66 -17.90 -3.50
CA GLY A 154 2.69 -17.96 -4.59
C GLY A 154 3.04 -17.05 -5.76
N ILE A 155 2.02 -16.57 -6.50
CA ILE A 155 2.23 -15.85 -7.76
C ILE A 155 2.19 -14.33 -7.51
N GLN A 156 3.29 -13.65 -7.82
CA GLN A 156 3.31 -12.21 -8.08
C GLN A 156 2.77 -11.94 -9.49
N ILE A 157 1.92 -10.92 -9.62
CA ILE A 157 1.35 -10.47 -10.89
C ILE A 157 1.63 -8.98 -11.03
N THR A 158 2.17 -8.54 -12.16
CA THR A 158 2.24 -7.12 -12.52
C THR A 158 1.27 -6.82 -13.65
N PHE A 159 0.84 -5.57 -13.73
CA PHE A 159 -0.16 -5.12 -14.70
C PHE A 159 0.40 -3.99 -15.56
N TYR A 160 -0.03 -3.94 -16.81
CA TYR A 160 0.18 -2.79 -17.67
C TYR A 160 -0.65 -1.59 -17.18
N PRO A 161 -0.26 -0.34 -17.53
CA PRO A 161 -1.04 0.85 -17.18
C PRO A 161 -2.50 0.82 -17.65
N GLU A 162 -2.82 0.07 -18.69
CA GLU A 162 -4.18 -0.08 -19.22
C GLU A 162 -5.00 -1.14 -18.48
N GLY A 163 -4.39 -1.91 -17.57
CA GLY A 163 -5.04 -2.93 -16.72
C GLY A 163 -4.74 -4.41 -17.02
N PRO A 164 -4.41 -4.85 -18.26
CA PRO A 164 -4.08 -6.24 -18.53
C PRO A 164 -2.83 -6.73 -17.77
N VAL A 165 -2.74 -8.04 -17.54
CA VAL A 165 -1.55 -8.65 -16.92
C VAL A 165 -0.34 -8.46 -17.83
N GLN A 166 0.74 -7.97 -17.23
CA GLN A 166 2.04 -7.80 -17.89
C GLN A 166 2.95 -8.99 -17.59
N ALA A 167 3.06 -9.40 -16.33
CA ALA A 167 3.94 -10.50 -15.95
C ALA A 167 3.39 -11.30 -14.78
N LYS A 168 3.82 -12.56 -14.69
CA LYS A 168 3.58 -13.46 -13.57
C LYS A 168 4.89 -14.10 -13.15
N MET A 169 5.12 -14.20 -11.85
CA MET A 169 6.32 -14.80 -11.28
C MET A 169 5.99 -15.59 -10.02
N SER A 170 6.43 -16.84 -9.96
CA SER A 170 6.19 -17.73 -8.83
C SER A 170 7.27 -17.58 -7.77
N TYR A 171 6.85 -17.51 -6.51
CA TYR A 171 7.69 -17.44 -5.33
C TYR A 171 7.35 -18.59 -4.38
N ARG A 172 8.39 -19.13 -3.73
CA ARG A 172 8.28 -20.08 -2.62
C ARG A 172 9.27 -19.66 -1.55
N ASN A 173 8.86 -19.52 -0.30
CA ASN A 173 9.74 -19.07 0.80
C ASN A 173 10.55 -17.80 0.48
N GLY A 174 9.94 -16.84 -0.23
CA GLY A 174 10.57 -15.57 -0.56
C GLY A 174 11.53 -15.60 -1.74
N ILE A 175 11.79 -16.76 -2.34
CA ILE A 175 12.68 -16.92 -3.49
C ILE A 175 11.89 -17.28 -4.75
N ALA A 176 12.37 -16.82 -5.91
CA ALA A 176 11.77 -17.16 -7.19
C ALA A 176 11.87 -18.67 -7.45
N ASP A 177 10.75 -19.35 -7.57
CA ASP A 177 10.71 -20.79 -7.76
C ASP A 177 9.40 -21.21 -8.45
N GLY A 178 9.51 -21.72 -9.67
CA GLY A 178 8.38 -22.05 -10.54
C GLY A 178 8.26 -21.13 -11.76
N LEU A 179 7.02 -20.93 -12.22
CA LEU A 179 6.70 -20.26 -13.48
C LEU A 179 7.14 -18.79 -13.50
N PHE A 180 7.70 -18.37 -14.62
CA PHE A 180 7.87 -16.98 -15.02
C PHE A 180 7.26 -16.75 -16.40
N GLU A 181 6.40 -15.74 -16.52
CA GLU A 181 5.70 -15.40 -17.75
C GLU A 181 5.65 -13.88 -17.92
N VAL A 182 5.93 -13.38 -19.12
CA VAL A 182 5.66 -12.01 -19.56
C VAL A 182 4.72 -12.08 -20.74
N LEU A 183 3.72 -11.22 -20.78
CA LEU A 183 2.70 -11.14 -21.81
C LEU A 183 2.86 -9.85 -22.60
N PHE A 184 2.63 -9.89 -23.90
CA PHE A 184 2.39 -8.71 -24.73
C PHE A 184 1.09 -8.00 -24.30
N ARG A 185 0.91 -6.76 -24.77
CA ARG A 185 -0.30 -5.96 -24.54
C ARG A 185 -1.59 -6.62 -25.04
N ASP A 186 -1.49 -7.50 -26.04
CA ASP A 186 -2.63 -8.27 -26.57
C ASP A 186 -2.91 -9.57 -25.78
N GLY A 187 -2.16 -9.81 -24.69
CA GLY A 187 -2.31 -10.96 -23.80
C GLY A 187 -1.57 -12.22 -24.25
N LYS A 188 -0.90 -12.22 -25.41
CA LYS A 188 -0.08 -13.37 -25.83
C LYS A 188 1.23 -13.41 -25.06
N THR A 189 1.78 -14.60 -24.85
CA THR A 189 3.07 -14.76 -24.19
C THR A 189 4.19 -14.12 -25.01
N GLU A 190 4.96 -13.24 -24.36
CA GLU A 190 6.21 -12.65 -24.86
C GLU A 190 7.41 -13.47 -24.39
N ILE A 191 7.42 -13.86 -23.11
CA ILE A 191 8.49 -14.65 -22.49
C ILE A 191 7.87 -15.71 -21.61
N SER A 192 8.37 -16.94 -21.69
CA SER A 192 8.00 -18.02 -20.77
C SER A 192 9.23 -18.80 -20.34
N GLY A 193 9.31 -19.09 -19.05
CA GLY A 193 10.40 -19.85 -18.46
C GLY A 193 10.08 -20.28 -17.04
N GLN A 194 11.11 -20.77 -16.36
CA GLN A 194 11.00 -21.16 -14.96
C GLN A 194 12.24 -20.77 -14.17
N TYR A 195 12.01 -20.47 -12.91
CA TYR A 195 13.03 -20.35 -11.87
C TYR A 195 13.07 -21.61 -11.03
N SER A 196 14.24 -21.92 -10.51
CA SER A 196 14.46 -22.92 -9.48
C SER A 196 15.49 -22.36 -8.52
N GLU A 197 15.13 -22.29 -7.25
CA GLU A 197 15.97 -21.75 -6.16
C GLU A 197 16.55 -20.36 -6.47
N GLY A 198 15.72 -19.45 -6.99
CA GLY A 198 16.12 -18.07 -7.32
C GLY A 198 16.86 -17.92 -8.65
N THR A 199 17.17 -19.01 -9.37
CA THR A 199 17.93 -18.95 -10.63
C THR A 199 17.12 -19.44 -11.82
N LYS A 200 17.40 -18.89 -13.02
CA LYS A 200 16.81 -19.39 -14.26
C LYS A 200 17.14 -20.87 -14.44
N SER A 201 16.15 -21.68 -14.78
CA SER A 201 16.30 -23.11 -15.01
C SER A 201 15.50 -23.55 -16.22
N GLY A 202 15.92 -24.63 -16.87
CA GLY A 202 15.24 -25.23 -18.01
C GLY A 202 15.16 -24.32 -19.23
N ARG A 203 14.10 -24.51 -19.99
CA ARG A 203 13.88 -23.83 -21.28
C ARG A 203 13.20 -22.47 -21.06
N TRP A 204 13.80 -21.43 -21.62
CA TRP A 204 13.27 -20.08 -21.70
C TRP A 204 12.94 -19.76 -23.15
N THR A 205 11.67 -19.52 -23.44
CA THR A 205 11.17 -19.27 -24.79
C THR A 205 10.75 -17.82 -24.93
N TYR A 206 11.26 -17.17 -25.97
CA TYR A 206 10.94 -15.80 -26.34
C TYR A 206 10.11 -15.83 -27.61
N TYR A 207 9.03 -15.07 -27.63
CA TYR A 207 8.06 -15.06 -28.72
C TYR A 207 8.03 -13.70 -29.39
N LYS A 208 7.59 -13.67 -30.65
CA LYS A 208 7.25 -12.45 -31.39
C LYS A 208 5.79 -12.07 -31.11
N PRO A 209 5.36 -10.82 -31.40
CA PRO A 209 3.95 -10.41 -31.22
C PRO A 209 2.92 -11.25 -31.99
N ASN A 210 3.34 -11.92 -33.07
CA ASN A 210 2.49 -12.85 -33.81
C ASN A 210 2.34 -14.23 -33.14
N GLY A 211 2.95 -14.46 -31.98
CA GLY A 211 2.92 -15.71 -31.22
C GLY A 211 3.94 -16.77 -31.67
N THR A 212 4.73 -16.49 -32.72
CA THR A 212 5.79 -17.42 -33.17
C THR A 212 7.00 -17.33 -32.25
N VAL A 213 7.69 -18.45 -32.04
CA VAL A 213 8.94 -18.47 -31.26
C VAL A 213 10.01 -17.66 -32.00
N ASP A 214 10.61 -16.69 -31.31
CA ASP A 214 11.77 -15.95 -31.80
C ASP A 214 13.06 -16.72 -31.54
N TYR A 215 13.31 -17.06 -30.27
CA TYR A 215 14.46 -17.87 -29.86
C TYR A 215 14.23 -18.55 -28.51
N ILE A 216 15.10 -19.52 -28.23
CA ILE A 216 15.07 -20.31 -27.00
C ILE A 216 16.44 -20.25 -26.33
N LEU A 217 16.45 -20.00 -25.04
CA LEU A 217 17.63 -20.09 -24.18
C LEU A 217 17.44 -21.24 -23.19
N ASN A 218 18.49 -22.01 -22.94
CA ASN A 218 18.48 -23.13 -22.02
C ASN A 218 19.37 -22.82 -20.82
N PHE A 219 18.84 -22.98 -19.62
CA PHE A 219 19.56 -22.68 -18.38
C PHE A 219 19.65 -23.90 -17.47
N ARG A 220 20.74 -23.99 -16.73
CA ARG A 220 20.89 -24.92 -15.60
C ARG A 220 21.55 -24.20 -14.45
N LYS A 221 20.86 -24.08 -13.31
CA LYS A 221 21.31 -23.36 -12.12
C LYS A 221 21.80 -21.94 -12.47
N GLY A 222 21.01 -21.21 -13.26
CA GLY A 222 21.34 -19.86 -13.72
C GLY A 222 22.37 -19.77 -14.86
N LYS A 223 23.10 -20.84 -15.19
CA LYS A 223 24.08 -20.85 -16.27
C LYS A 223 23.41 -21.09 -17.63
N LEU A 224 23.67 -20.20 -18.58
CA LEU A 224 23.26 -20.35 -19.98
C LEU A 224 24.03 -21.49 -20.64
N LEU A 225 23.31 -22.40 -21.31
CA LEU A 225 23.87 -23.59 -21.95
C LEU A 225 24.06 -23.45 -23.46
N ASN A 226 23.39 -22.49 -24.09
CA ASN A 226 23.42 -22.24 -25.52
C ASN A 226 23.74 -20.76 -25.84
N PRO A 227 24.91 -20.24 -25.42
CA PRO A 227 25.29 -18.84 -25.59
C PRO A 227 25.37 -18.38 -27.06
N GLU A 228 25.61 -19.31 -27.99
CA GLU A 228 25.66 -19.04 -29.43
C GLU A 228 24.37 -18.44 -29.98
N VAL A 229 23.22 -18.70 -29.35
CA VAL A 229 21.94 -18.07 -29.72
C VAL A 229 21.99 -16.56 -29.50
N LEU A 230 22.53 -16.10 -28.37
CA LEU A 230 22.69 -14.67 -28.09
C LEU A 230 23.72 -14.04 -29.04
N SER A 231 24.84 -14.72 -29.26
CA SER A 231 25.86 -14.24 -30.20
C SER A 231 25.31 -14.06 -31.62
N ARG A 232 24.44 -14.98 -32.08
CA ARG A 232 23.75 -14.87 -33.37
C ARG A 232 22.82 -13.67 -33.41
N ILE A 233 21.97 -13.49 -32.40
CA ILE A 233 21.02 -12.36 -32.31
C ILE A 233 21.76 -11.02 -32.33
N GLN A 234 22.83 -10.91 -31.55
CA GLN A 234 23.63 -9.68 -31.48
C GLN A 234 24.28 -9.36 -32.83
N ARG A 235 24.81 -10.37 -33.53
CA ARG A 235 25.37 -10.20 -34.88
C ARG A 235 24.32 -9.76 -35.88
N GLU A 236 23.17 -10.43 -35.92
CA GLU A 236 22.05 -10.04 -36.80
C GLU A 236 21.56 -8.61 -36.52
N SER A 237 21.55 -8.19 -35.25
CA SER A 237 21.21 -6.82 -34.86
C SER A 237 22.24 -5.81 -35.37
N PHE A 238 23.53 -6.12 -35.22
CA PHE A 238 24.62 -5.29 -35.71
C PHE A 238 24.61 -5.18 -37.23
N ASP A 239 24.45 -6.29 -37.95
CA ASP A 239 24.38 -6.31 -39.41
C ASP A 239 23.18 -5.51 -39.94
N ARG A 240 22.03 -5.57 -39.25
CA ARG A 240 20.87 -4.71 -39.57
C ARG A 240 21.16 -3.23 -39.31
N TYR A 241 21.84 -2.91 -38.21
CA TYR A 241 22.22 -1.53 -37.92
C TYR A 241 23.15 -0.99 -39.01
N GLU A 242 24.23 -1.70 -39.35
CA GLU A 242 25.18 -1.27 -40.38
C GLU A 242 24.53 -1.11 -41.76
N LYS A 243 23.63 -2.04 -42.16
CA LYS A 243 22.86 -1.91 -43.41
C LYS A 243 21.95 -0.68 -43.45
N ASN A 244 21.43 -0.26 -42.30
CA ASN A 244 20.54 0.90 -42.19
C ASN A 244 21.27 2.20 -41.82
N ARG A 245 22.60 2.15 -41.62
CA ARG A 245 23.42 3.27 -41.15
C ARG A 245 23.42 4.48 -42.09
N GLY A 246 23.14 4.29 -43.37
CA GLY A 246 22.96 5.37 -44.36
C GLY A 246 21.50 5.79 -44.61
N LEU A 247 20.52 5.15 -43.96
CA LEU A 247 19.08 5.46 -44.04
C LEU A 247 18.55 6.11 -42.76
N LEU A 248 19.25 5.91 -41.64
CA LEU A 248 19.05 6.63 -40.40
C LEU A 248 19.82 7.95 -40.52
N ARG A 249 19.10 9.08 -40.56
CA ARG A 249 19.74 10.39 -40.60
C ARG A 249 20.58 10.57 -39.31
N ASP A 250 21.87 10.88 -39.42
CA ASP A 250 22.74 11.03 -38.24
C ASP A 250 22.30 12.29 -37.47
N PRO A 251 22.10 12.27 -36.15
CA PRO A 251 21.82 13.47 -35.38
C PRO A 251 22.85 14.60 -35.60
N ALA A 252 24.09 14.26 -35.95
CA ALA A 252 25.14 15.21 -36.33
C ALA A 252 24.80 15.98 -37.62
N ASP A 253 24.04 15.39 -38.55
CA ASP A 253 23.61 16.03 -39.79
C ASP A 253 22.59 17.17 -39.53
N PHE A 254 22.02 17.26 -38.32
CA PHE A 254 21.04 18.29 -37.92
C PHE A 254 21.58 19.27 -36.88
N LEU A 255 22.89 19.30 -36.64
CA LEU A 255 23.50 20.23 -35.67
C LEU A 255 23.17 21.70 -35.96
N ASN A 256 22.95 22.06 -37.22
CA ASN A 256 22.60 23.42 -37.65
C ASN A 256 21.08 23.65 -37.83
N ASN A 257 20.25 22.60 -37.73
CA ASN A 257 18.79 22.71 -37.82
C ASN A 257 18.07 21.51 -37.16
N PRO A 258 18.03 21.46 -35.82
CA PRO A 258 17.50 20.32 -35.07
C PRO A 258 15.97 20.09 -35.22
N GLU A 259 15.21 21.06 -35.76
CA GLU A 259 13.76 20.92 -35.97
C GLU A 259 13.38 19.92 -37.07
N GLU A 260 14.28 19.65 -38.01
CA GLU A 260 14.12 18.64 -39.08
C GLU A 260 14.11 17.20 -38.55
N LEU A 261 14.64 16.95 -37.34
CA LEU A 261 14.65 15.62 -36.72
C LEU A 261 13.24 15.18 -36.25
N ILE A 262 12.32 16.14 -36.07
CA ILE A 262 11.02 15.95 -35.43
C ILE A 262 9.86 15.92 -36.46
N LYS A 263 10.09 16.37 -37.70
CA LYS A 263 9.07 16.33 -38.77
C LYS A 263 8.95 14.90 -39.35
N ARG A 264 7.93 14.18 -38.89
CA ARG A 264 7.36 13.01 -39.59
C ARG A 264 6.46 13.44 -40.73
#